data_AF-A0A4V2F6Q4-F1
#
_entry.id   AF-A0A4V2F6Q4-F1
#
_cell.length_a   1.000
_cell.length_b   1.000
_cell.length_c   1.000
_cell.angle_alpha   90.00
_cell.angle_beta   90.00
_cell.angle_gamma   90.00
#
_symmetry.space_group_name_H-M   'P 1'
#
loop_
_entity.id
_entity.type
_entity.pdbx_description
1 polymer ?
#
loop_
_entity_poly.entity_id
_entity_poly.type
_entity_poly.pdbx_seq_one_letter_code
_entity_poly.pdbx_strand_id
1 'polypeptide(L)'
;MKILSLSLLAICISLGLRAQTFQTFPAQNGIPSILPNTTVKPATTNSNSFNVYQHQNGIQNITPSQVIQVNPNGTKEIYNTQYGIREITPAQVIKSNMTGGYDIYDTQYGIPNITPSKSIQPNYQGGYDVYNNNHGIREITPAKTLKPNQSGGFDVHQNQNGIPSLLPNTVIKKRDD
;
A
#
# COMPACT_ATOMS: atom_id res chain seq x y z
N MET A 1 10.31 -0.57 19.59
CA MET A 1 9.52 -1.28 18.55
C MET A 1 9.35 -0.35 17.36
N LYS A 2 10.01 -0.61 16.23
CA LYS A 2 9.74 0.13 14.99
C LYS A 2 8.38 -0.34 14.49
N ILE A 3 7.36 0.49 14.65
CA ILE A 3 6.10 0.31 13.93
C ILE A 3 6.48 0.54 12.46
N LEU A 4 6.73 -0.54 11.72
CA LEU A 4 6.95 -0.50 10.29
C LEU A 4 5.63 0.01 9.69
N SER A 5 5.57 1.32 9.46
CA SER A 5 4.43 1.98 8.85
C SER A 5 4.13 1.26 7.55
N LEU A 6 2.93 0.68 7.45
CA LEU A 6 2.45 0.09 6.21
C LEU A 6 2.68 1.11 5.09
N SER A 7 3.52 0.73 4.13
CA SER A 7 3.78 1.58 3.00
C SER A 7 2.45 1.82 2.27
N LEU A 8 2.22 3.07 1.89
CA LEU A 8 1.10 3.53 1.05
C LEU A 8 0.94 2.71 -0.26
N LEU A 9 1.96 1.92 -0.57
CA LEU A 9 2.08 1.02 -1.66
C LEU A 9 1.28 -0.28 -1.47
N ALA A 10 1.22 -0.86 -0.27
CA ALA A 10 0.34 -2.00 0.03
C ALA A 10 -1.15 -1.66 -0.19
N ILE A 11 -1.49 -0.39 0.06
CA ILE A 11 -2.80 0.20 -0.22
C ILE A 11 -3.07 0.20 -1.73
N CYS A 12 -2.14 0.67 -2.55
CA CYS A 12 -2.30 0.66 -4.02
C CYS A 12 -2.29 -0.75 -4.63
N ILE A 13 -1.55 -1.66 -4.02
CA ILE A 13 -1.45 -3.07 -4.42
C ILE A 13 -2.73 -3.84 -4.17
N SER A 14 -3.53 -3.41 -3.18
CA SER A 14 -4.85 -4.01 -2.99
C SER A 14 -5.75 -3.86 -4.23
N LEU A 15 -5.57 -2.79 -5.01
CA LEU A 15 -6.48 -2.31 -6.05
C LEU A 15 -6.35 -3.01 -7.42
N GLY A 16 -5.31 -3.83 -7.64
CA GLY A 16 -5.13 -4.51 -8.92
C GLY A 16 -3.77 -5.16 -9.09
N LEU A 17 -3.53 -6.29 -8.42
CA LEU A 17 -2.36 -7.12 -8.72
C LEU A 17 -2.58 -7.84 -10.04
N ARG A 18 -2.00 -7.27 -11.10
CA ARG A 18 -1.54 -8.00 -12.28
C ARG A 18 -0.01 -8.10 -12.21
N ALA A 19 0.62 -8.82 -13.12
CA ALA A 19 2.08 -8.91 -13.24
C ALA A 19 2.69 -7.55 -13.65
N GLN A 20 2.67 -6.56 -12.76
CA GLN A 20 3.05 -5.17 -13.00
C GLN A 20 3.96 -4.68 -11.88
N THR A 21 4.90 -3.81 -12.25
CA THR A 21 5.81 -3.14 -11.31
C THR A 21 5.25 -1.78 -10.92
N PHE A 22 5.27 -1.44 -9.64
CA PHE A 22 4.86 -0.12 -9.12
C PHE A 22 5.99 0.52 -8.34
N GLN A 23 6.14 1.83 -8.46
CA GLN A 23 7.11 2.61 -7.69
C GLN A 23 6.45 3.81 -7.02
N THR A 24 6.89 4.13 -5.81
CA THR A 24 6.49 5.36 -5.12
C THR A 24 7.62 6.37 -5.17
N PHE A 25 7.27 7.62 -5.44
CA PHE A 25 8.18 8.76 -5.44
C PHE A 25 7.69 9.76 -4.40
N PRO A 26 8.50 10.15 -3.42
CA PRO A 26 8.15 11.24 -2.52
C PRO A 26 8.00 12.52 -3.36
N ALA A 27 7.02 13.34 -3.04
CA ALA A 27 6.79 14.60 -3.74
C ALA A 27 6.93 15.77 -2.78
N GLN A 28 7.61 16.82 -3.23
CA GLN A 28 7.74 18.07 -2.51
C GLN A 28 7.12 19.17 -3.35
N ASN A 29 6.16 19.90 -2.77
CA ASN A 29 5.37 20.90 -3.49
C ASN A 29 4.76 20.33 -4.79
N GLY A 30 4.27 19.09 -4.73
CA GLY A 30 3.65 18.41 -5.87
C GLY A 30 4.61 17.89 -6.94
N ILE A 31 5.90 18.17 -6.84
CA ILE A 31 6.91 17.69 -7.78
C ILE A 31 7.45 16.36 -7.26
N PRO A 32 7.24 15.23 -7.98
CA PRO A 32 7.80 13.95 -7.57
C PRO A 32 9.32 13.93 -7.76
N SER A 33 10.00 13.37 -6.77
CA SER A 33 11.41 13.00 -6.86
C SER A 33 11.66 12.11 -8.09
N ILE A 34 12.85 12.24 -8.69
CA ILE A 34 13.34 11.28 -9.71
C ILE A 34 13.80 9.96 -9.09
N LEU A 35 14.08 9.97 -7.79
CA LEU A 35 14.52 8.82 -7.03
C LEU A 35 13.31 8.15 -6.37
N PRO A 36 13.04 6.86 -6.67
CA PRO A 36 11.98 6.12 -6.00
C PRO A 36 12.33 5.89 -4.53
N ASN A 37 11.31 5.82 -3.69
CA ASN A 37 11.43 5.42 -2.29
C ASN A 37 11.13 3.93 -2.09
N THR A 38 10.20 3.39 -2.87
CA THR A 38 9.83 1.98 -2.81
C THR A 38 9.47 1.44 -4.18
N THR A 39 9.72 0.14 -4.39
CA THR A 39 9.32 -0.62 -5.57
C THR A 39 8.59 -1.88 -5.16
N VAL A 40 7.50 -2.21 -5.85
CA VAL A 40 6.90 -3.54 -5.83
C VAL A 40 6.94 -4.13 -7.21
N LYS A 41 7.35 -5.39 -7.27
CA LYS A 41 7.35 -6.17 -8.50
C LYS A 41 6.95 -7.62 -8.20
N PRO A 42 6.43 -8.36 -9.19
CA PRO A 42 6.15 -9.78 -9.05
C PRO A 42 7.39 -10.52 -8.53
N ALA A 43 7.18 -11.49 -7.64
CA ALA A 43 8.25 -12.37 -7.20
C ALA A 43 8.62 -13.32 -8.35
N THR A 44 9.92 -13.53 -8.56
CA THR A 44 10.44 -14.40 -9.63
C THR A 44 10.09 -15.88 -9.41
N THR A 45 9.83 -16.28 -8.17
CA THR A 45 9.62 -17.68 -7.77
C THR A 45 8.16 -18.04 -7.52
N ASN A 46 7.25 -17.07 -7.46
CA ASN A 46 5.84 -17.31 -7.17
C ASN A 46 4.97 -16.22 -7.82
N SER A 47 4.15 -16.64 -8.79
CA SER A 47 3.28 -15.75 -9.58
C SER A 47 2.18 -15.06 -8.75
N ASN A 48 1.87 -15.58 -7.57
CA ASN A 48 0.91 -15.01 -6.63
C ASN A 48 1.59 -14.22 -5.52
N SER A 49 2.87 -13.85 -5.70
CA SER A 49 3.64 -13.11 -4.70
C SER A 49 4.28 -11.88 -5.30
N PHE A 50 4.45 -10.85 -4.48
CA PHE A 50 5.11 -9.61 -4.84
C PHE A 50 6.14 -9.25 -3.79
N ASN A 51 7.30 -8.76 -4.25
CA ASN A 51 8.37 -8.32 -3.37
C ASN A 51 8.35 -6.80 -3.27
N VAL A 52 8.38 -6.28 -2.05
CA VAL A 52 8.49 -4.86 -1.75
C VAL A 52 9.92 -4.53 -1.41
N TYR A 53 10.54 -3.61 -2.12
CA TYR A 53 11.89 -3.13 -1.87
C TYR A 53 11.85 -1.67 -1.44
N GLN A 54 12.57 -1.37 -0.35
CA GLN A 54 12.91 0.01 -0.01
C GLN A 54 14.07 0.47 -0.88
N HIS A 55 14.15 1.79 -1.07
CA HIS A 55 15.29 2.43 -1.70
C HIS A 55 15.96 3.37 -0.71
N GLN A 56 17.29 3.40 -0.72
CA GLN A 56 18.08 4.39 -0.02
C GLN A 56 18.75 5.28 -1.07
N ASN A 57 18.40 6.58 -1.06
CA ASN A 57 18.89 7.54 -2.07
C ASN A 57 18.64 7.05 -3.52
N GLY A 58 17.47 6.46 -3.77
CA GLY A 58 17.08 5.91 -5.07
C GLY A 58 17.65 4.53 -5.42
N ILE A 59 18.63 4.03 -4.65
CA ILE A 59 19.21 2.70 -4.86
C ILE A 59 18.33 1.66 -4.17
N GLN A 60 17.86 0.67 -4.93
CA GLN A 60 17.03 -0.42 -4.42
C GLN A 60 17.84 -1.30 -3.46
N ASN A 61 17.27 -1.67 -2.31
CA ASN A 61 17.83 -2.71 -1.47
C ASN A 61 17.87 -4.06 -2.22
N ILE A 62 18.89 -4.87 -1.92
CA ILE A 62 19.08 -6.19 -2.54
C ILE A 62 18.02 -7.19 -2.07
N THR A 63 17.60 -7.08 -0.81
CA THR A 63 16.57 -7.89 -0.21
C THR A 63 15.27 -7.11 -0.11
N PRO A 64 14.12 -7.77 -0.28
CA PRO A 64 12.84 -7.13 0.00
C PRO A 64 12.80 -6.70 1.46
N SER A 65 11.97 -5.70 1.76
CA SER A 65 11.54 -5.34 3.11
C SER A 65 10.25 -6.04 3.51
N GLN A 66 9.42 -6.40 2.52
CA GLN A 66 8.16 -7.11 2.71
C GLN A 66 7.87 -8.03 1.53
N VAL A 67 7.10 -9.08 1.77
CA VAL A 67 6.53 -9.97 0.76
C VAL A 67 5.01 -9.90 0.87
N ILE A 68 4.34 -9.72 -0.26
CA ILE A 68 2.89 -9.73 -0.35
C ILE A 68 2.48 -11.02 -1.03
N GLN A 69 1.76 -11.88 -0.33
CA GLN A 69 1.21 -13.11 -0.87
C GLN A 69 -0.27 -12.90 -1.17
N VAL A 70 -0.69 -13.26 -2.38
CA VAL A 70 -2.08 -13.23 -2.82
C VAL A 70 -2.65 -14.64 -2.73
N ASN A 71 -3.64 -14.82 -1.87
CA ASN A 71 -4.32 -16.10 -1.73
C ASN A 71 -5.38 -16.27 -2.83
N PRO A 72 -5.76 -17.51 -3.18
CA PRO A 72 -6.76 -17.78 -4.23
C PRO A 72 -8.12 -17.11 -3.99
N ASN A 73 -8.47 -16.84 -2.73
CA ASN A 73 -9.70 -16.12 -2.36
C ASN A 73 -9.59 -14.59 -2.49
N GLY A 74 -8.50 -14.07 -3.06
CA GLY A 74 -8.23 -12.64 -3.23
C GLY A 74 -7.72 -11.91 -1.99
N THR A 75 -7.64 -12.59 -0.83
CA THR A 75 -7.02 -12.06 0.39
C THR A 75 -5.53 -11.87 0.14
N LYS A 76 -4.98 -10.77 0.66
CA LYS A 76 -3.54 -10.48 0.55
C LYS A 76 -2.92 -10.48 1.94
N GLU A 77 -1.82 -11.19 2.09
CA GLU A 77 -1.06 -11.29 3.33
C GLU A 77 0.27 -10.58 3.15
N ILE A 78 0.60 -9.69 4.08
CA ILE A 78 1.82 -8.90 4.04
C ILE A 78 2.73 -9.42 5.13
N TYR A 79 3.88 -9.95 4.72
CA TYR A 79 4.91 -10.45 5.60
C TYR A 79 6.05 -9.45 5.65
N ASN A 80 6.54 -9.11 6.83
CA ASN A 80 7.82 -8.43 6.91
C ASN A 80 8.93 -9.42 6.57
N THR A 81 10.09 -8.86 6.26
CA THR A 81 11.28 -9.66 6.03
C THR A 81 12.44 -9.08 6.82
N GLN A 82 13.26 -9.96 7.38
CA GLN A 82 14.50 -9.59 8.03
C GLN A 82 15.66 -10.20 7.22
N TYR A 83 16.53 -9.35 6.69
CA TYR A 83 17.62 -9.74 5.78
C TYR A 83 17.13 -10.58 4.58
N GLY A 84 15.93 -10.27 4.06
CA GLY A 84 15.31 -10.99 2.95
C GLY A 84 14.61 -12.30 3.33
N ILE A 85 14.69 -12.73 4.58
CA ILE A 85 13.96 -13.89 5.09
C ILE A 85 12.58 -13.43 5.54
N ARG A 86 11.54 -14.01 4.93
CA ARG A 86 10.13 -13.75 5.25
C ARG A 86 9.80 -14.24 6.66
N GLU A 87 9.11 -13.41 7.45
CA GLU A 87 8.52 -13.83 8.71
C GLU A 87 7.48 -14.94 8.49
N ILE A 88 7.27 -15.80 9.49
CA ILE A 88 6.33 -16.93 9.39
C ILE A 88 4.89 -16.43 9.42
N THR A 89 4.63 -15.42 10.23
CA THR A 89 3.30 -14.83 10.40
C THR A 89 3.20 -13.56 9.57
N PRO A 90 2.06 -13.31 8.89
CA PRO A 90 1.85 -12.02 8.27
C PRO A 90 1.86 -10.94 9.35
N ALA A 91 2.29 -9.74 9.00
CA ALA A 91 2.10 -8.54 9.81
C ALA A 91 0.69 -7.97 9.61
N GLN A 92 0.15 -8.10 8.39
CA GLN A 92 -1.17 -7.59 8.03
C GLN A 92 -1.89 -8.49 7.03
N VAL A 93 -3.21 -8.43 7.07
CA VAL A 93 -4.09 -9.11 6.11
C VAL A 93 -5.03 -8.09 5.49
N ILE A 94 -5.15 -8.10 4.16
CA ILE A 94 -6.03 -7.23 3.39
C ILE A 94 -7.14 -8.09 2.76
N LYS A 95 -8.39 -7.71 3.01
CA LYS A 95 -9.58 -8.37 2.48
C LYS A 95 -10.41 -7.40 1.68
N SER A 96 -11.03 -7.85 0.59
CA SER A 96 -12.07 -7.05 -0.09
C SER A 96 -13.28 -6.87 0.83
N ASN A 97 -13.89 -5.69 0.81
CA ASN A 97 -15.10 -5.41 1.57
C ASN A 97 -16.33 -5.31 0.65
N MET A 98 -17.53 -5.30 1.25
CA MET A 98 -18.80 -5.31 0.50
C MET A 98 -19.04 -4.03 -0.31
N THR A 99 -18.28 -2.96 -0.08
CA THR A 99 -18.39 -1.68 -0.79
C THR A 99 -17.47 -1.59 -2.01
N GLY A 100 -16.87 -2.71 -2.45
CA GLY A 100 -15.91 -2.75 -3.56
C GLY A 100 -14.55 -2.17 -3.20
N GLY A 101 -14.29 -1.93 -1.91
CA GLY A 101 -13.03 -1.47 -1.36
C GLY A 101 -12.28 -2.59 -0.63
N TYR A 102 -11.39 -2.20 0.28
CA TYR A 102 -10.55 -3.12 1.04
C TYR A 102 -10.49 -2.75 2.52
N ASP A 103 -10.41 -3.77 3.37
CA ASP A 103 -10.16 -3.64 4.79
C ASP A 103 -8.79 -4.21 5.13
N ILE A 104 -8.01 -3.45 5.90
CA ILE A 104 -6.66 -3.80 6.33
C ILE A 104 -6.71 -4.14 7.81
N TYR A 105 -6.31 -5.36 8.13
CA TYR A 105 -6.25 -5.88 9.48
C TYR A 105 -4.79 -5.99 9.89
N ASP A 106 -4.42 -5.28 10.96
CA ASP A 106 -3.19 -5.61 11.68
C ASP A 106 -3.35 -6.99 12.31
N THR A 107 -2.23 -7.70 12.44
CA THR A 107 -2.23 -9.02 13.04
C THR A 107 -1.40 -9.03 14.30
N GLN A 108 -1.76 -9.94 15.20
CA GLN A 108 -0.95 -10.29 16.36
C GLN A 108 -0.63 -11.78 16.25
N TYR A 109 0.66 -12.11 16.14
CA TYR A 109 1.13 -13.48 15.89
C TYR A 109 0.45 -14.15 14.68
N GLY A 110 0.21 -13.37 13.61
CA GLY A 110 -0.43 -13.86 12.38
C GLY A 110 -1.96 -13.97 12.43
N ILE A 111 -2.57 -13.73 13.59
CA ILE A 111 -4.03 -13.69 13.73
C ILE A 111 -4.50 -12.26 13.44
N PRO A 112 -5.34 -12.03 12.42
CA PRO A 112 -5.90 -10.71 12.16
C PRO A 112 -6.76 -10.22 13.33
N ASN A 113 -6.65 -8.94 13.65
CA ASN A 113 -7.56 -8.29 14.59
C ASN A 113 -9.02 -8.44 14.10
N ILE A 114 -9.97 -8.41 15.04
CA ILE A 114 -11.40 -8.51 14.72
C ILE A 114 -11.86 -7.32 13.88
N THR A 115 -11.31 -6.14 14.17
CA THR A 115 -11.63 -4.89 13.48
C THR A 115 -10.46 -4.45 12.60
N PRO A 116 -10.72 -3.97 11.38
CA PRO A 116 -9.67 -3.44 10.54
C PRO A 116 -9.08 -2.17 11.15
N SER A 117 -7.79 -1.92 10.94
CA SER A 117 -7.13 -0.67 11.33
C SER A 117 -7.23 0.41 10.27
N LYS A 118 -7.50 0.03 9.02
CA LYS A 118 -7.79 0.95 7.91
C LYS A 118 -8.82 0.35 6.98
N SER A 119 -9.57 1.23 6.34
CA SER A 119 -10.46 0.87 5.23
C SER A 119 -10.17 1.76 4.03
N ILE A 120 -10.25 1.18 2.84
CA ILE A 120 -10.02 1.83 1.56
C ILE A 120 -11.34 1.73 0.79
N GLN A 121 -11.81 2.85 0.24
CA GLN A 121 -13.04 2.87 -0.55
C GLN A 121 -12.83 3.62 -1.86
N PRO A 122 -13.43 3.15 -2.97
CA PRO A 122 -13.52 3.95 -4.18
C PRO A 122 -14.22 5.26 -3.89
N ASN A 123 -13.74 6.36 -4.48
CA ASN A 123 -14.39 7.66 -4.38
C ASN A 123 -14.97 8.09 -5.73
N TYR A 124 -15.85 9.11 -5.71
CA TYR A 124 -16.55 9.58 -6.91
C TYR A 124 -15.63 10.20 -7.97
N GLN A 125 -14.36 10.45 -7.65
CA GLN A 125 -13.35 10.98 -8.57
C GLN A 125 -12.58 9.88 -9.31
N GLY A 126 -13.03 8.62 -9.21
CA GLY A 126 -12.37 7.46 -9.82
C GLY A 126 -11.10 7.02 -9.09
N GLY A 127 -10.85 7.61 -7.91
CA GLY A 127 -9.74 7.30 -7.04
C GLY A 127 -10.16 6.49 -5.81
N TYR A 128 -9.35 6.57 -4.75
CA TYR A 128 -9.62 5.89 -3.49
C TYR A 128 -9.40 6.81 -2.30
N ASP A 129 -10.23 6.64 -1.29
CA ASP A 129 -10.09 7.27 0.01
C ASP A 129 -9.66 6.23 1.04
N VAL A 130 -8.66 6.59 1.84
CA VAL A 130 -8.12 5.77 2.92
C VAL A 130 -8.56 6.36 4.24
N TYR A 131 -9.27 5.57 5.03
CA TYR A 131 -9.75 5.92 6.35
C TYR A 131 -8.94 5.17 7.40
N ASN A 132 -8.58 5.84 8.49
CA ASN A 132 -8.17 5.10 9.67
C ASN A 132 -9.41 4.61 10.40
N ASN A 133 -9.25 3.48 11.07
CA ASN A 133 -10.28 2.91 11.91
C ASN A 133 -9.73 2.83 13.33
N ASN A 134 -10.47 3.39 14.28
CA ASN A 134 -10.13 3.32 15.68
C ASN A 134 -11.15 2.44 16.41
N HIS A 135 -10.69 1.36 17.03
CA HIS A 135 -11.56 0.40 17.73
C HIS A 135 -12.78 -0.08 16.92
N GLY A 136 -12.59 -0.31 15.61
CA GLY A 136 -13.67 -0.74 14.70
C GLY A 136 -14.58 0.35 14.18
N ILE A 137 -14.37 1.59 14.59
CA ILE A 137 -15.10 2.75 14.07
C ILE A 137 -14.21 3.45 13.05
N ARG A 138 -14.70 3.51 11.81
CA ARG A 138 -14.06 4.26 10.72
C ARG A 138 -14.16 5.76 10.99
N GLU A 139 -13.06 6.49 10.79
CA GLU A 139 -13.09 7.95 10.78
C GLU A 139 -14.09 8.48 9.73
N ILE A 140 -14.76 9.58 10.02
CA ILE A 140 -15.73 10.19 9.08
C ILE A 140 -14.99 10.76 7.87
N THR A 141 -13.82 11.33 8.12
CA THR A 141 -12.99 11.95 7.10
C THR A 141 -11.84 11.03 6.71
N PRO A 142 -11.55 10.87 5.41
CA PRO A 142 -10.39 10.08 5.00
C PRO A 142 -9.10 10.77 5.43
N ALA A 143 -8.10 9.97 5.79
CA ALA A 143 -6.75 10.41 6.12
C ALA A 143 -5.90 10.64 4.85
N LYS A 144 -6.20 9.94 3.76
CA LYS A 144 -5.54 10.11 2.47
C LYS A 144 -6.53 9.95 1.33
N THR A 145 -6.28 10.67 0.25
CA THR A 145 -7.00 10.51 -1.02
C THR A 145 -5.99 10.21 -2.12
N LEU A 146 -6.26 9.14 -2.87
CA LEU A 146 -5.50 8.70 -4.03
C LEU A 146 -6.27 9.12 -5.28
N LYS A 147 -5.66 9.91 -6.14
CA LYS A 147 -6.23 10.35 -7.42
C LYS A 147 -5.49 9.68 -8.57
N PRO A 148 -6.16 9.07 -9.56
CA PRO A 148 -5.48 8.50 -10.71
C PRO A 148 -4.62 9.56 -11.41
N ASN A 149 -3.44 9.16 -11.88
CA ASN A 149 -2.54 10.04 -12.61
C ASN A 149 -2.19 9.49 -14.00
N GLN A 150 -1.53 10.32 -14.81
CA GLN A 150 -1.16 9.98 -16.19
C GLN A 150 -0.08 8.88 -16.29
N SER A 151 0.57 8.52 -15.18
CA SER A 151 1.56 7.43 -15.11
C SER A 151 0.92 6.06 -14.86
N GLY A 152 -0.40 5.94 -15.00
CA GLY A 152 -1.14 4.70 -14.72
C GLY A 152 -1.16 4.30 -13.25
N GLY A 153 -0.78 5.21 -12.34
CA GLY A 153 -0.80 5.02 -10.91
C GLY A 153 -1.64 6.09 -10.21
N PHE A 154 -1.19 6.57 -9.05
CA PHE A 154 -1.94 7.50 -8.21
C PHE A 154 -1.09 8.63 -7.64
N ASP A 155 -1.65 9.83 -7.64
CA ASP A 155 -1.19 10.95 -6.82
C ASP A 155 -1.84 10.84 -5.44
N VAL A 156 -1.01 10.89 -4.40
CA VAL A 156 -1.47 10.71 -3.03
C VAL A 156 -1.42 12.01 -2.28
N HIS A 157 -2.59 12.41 -1.80
CA HIS A 157 -2.83 13.60 -1.02
C HIS A 157 -3.01 13.20 0.45
N GLN A 158 -2.39 13.96 1.35
CA GLN A 158 -2.72 13.86 2.77
C GLN A 158 -3.96 14.69 3.01
N ASN A 159 -4.86 14.19 3.83
CA ASN A 159 -6.06 14.91 4.17
C ASN A 159 -5.94 15.41 5.60
N GLN A 160 -6.29 16.68 5.79
CA GLN A 160 -6.41 17.27 7.12
C GLN A 160 -7.87 17.66 7.31
N ASN A 161 -8.51 17.10 8.34
CA ASN A 161 -9.94 17.29 8.63
C ASN A 161 -10.83 17.00 7.39
N GLY A 162 -10.47 15.98 6.60
CA GLY A 162 -11.21 15.59 5.39
C GLY A 162 -10.97 16.43 4.15
N ILE A 163 -10.10 17.43 4.22
CA ILE A 163 -9.73 18.25 3.07
C ILE A 163 -8.39 17.73 2.53
N PRO A 164 -8.33 17.23 1.28
CA PRO A 164 -7.08 16.82 0.66
C PRO A 164 -6.13 18.01 0.46
N SER A 165 -4.84 17.76 0.68
CA SER A 165 -3.79 18.71 0.33
C SER A 165 -3.89 19.11 -1.14
N LEU A 166 -3.60 20.38 -1.47
CA LEU A 166 -3.67 20.84 -2.86
C LEU A 166 -2.71 20.06 -3.76
N LEU A 167 -1.52 19.76 -3.24
CA LEU A 167 -0.45 19.07 -3.95
C LEU A 167 -0.23 17.68 -3.35
N PRO A 168 0.14 16.67 -4.17
CA PRO A 168 0.44 15.35 -3.66
C PRO A 168 1.75 15.35 -2.86
N ASN A 169 1.84 14.48 -1.87
CA ASN A 169 3.07 14.23 -1.12
C ASN A 169 3.77 12.94 -1.56
N THR A 170 3.09 12.11 -2.35
CA THR A 170 3.66 10.90 -2.93
C THR A 170 3.00 10.67 -4.27
N VAL A 171 3.80 10.30 -5.27
CA VAL A 171 3.32 9.89 -6.59
C VAL A 171 3.64 8.42 -6.75
N ILE A 172 2.65 7.66 -7.19
CA ILE A 172 2.76 6.24 -7.47
C ILE A 172 2.69 6.11 -8.97
N LYS A 173 3.71 5.47 -9.56
CA LYS A 173 3.78 5.24 -11.00
C LYS A 173 3.74 3.74 -11.25
N LYS A 174 2.95 3.36 -12.24
CA LYS A 174 3.06 2.05 -12.84
C LYS A 174 4.29 2.05 -13.75
N ARG A 175 5.09 1.00 -13.67
CA ARG A 175 6.09 0.66 -14.69
C ARG A 175 5.56 -0.51 -15.49
N ASP A 176 5.55 -0.34 -16.80
CA ASP A 176 5.57 -1.47 -17.71
C ASP A 176 7.04 -1.92 -17.78
N ASP A 177 7.29 -3.21 -17.55
CA ASP A 177 8.61 -3.82 -17.66
C ASP A 177 9.01 -4.00 -19.14
#